data_AF-A0A957PA50-F1
#
_entry.id   AF-A0A957PA50-F1
#
_cell.length_a   1.000
_cell.length_b   1.000
_cell.length_c   1.000
_cell.angle_alpha   90.00
_cell.angle_beta   90.00
_cell.angle_gamma   90.00
#
_symmetry.space_group_name_H-M   'P 1'
#
loop_
_entity.id
_entity.type
_entity.pdbx_description
1 polymer ?
#
loop_
_entity_poly.entity_id
_entity_poly.type
_entity_poly.pdbx_seq_one_letter_code
_entity_poly.pdbx_strand_id
1 'polypeptide(L)'
;ADPRIAHEMTLAFDKFGNVADQIAIAYPRRALPVNLPEQGKILAVYTKSDYINTPELTEAGKEPDYHYIGLPYQRRTYEVTGLRWPPDQSERQFRLSDFDDLNTEKDDGEQTEESIALPQRLLKWNRTYFRPDDEAGILDGHPLALGKVESLALPYASYQVALSDALIKTVFVKNEGAPSFVTDDMLTEAQYHQEPGIDGYWWVPAGRQAFDPAKFYLPHRSSDPFGNFSTIAYDKHGLLVTQTTDPMGNRMLAQ
;
A
#
# COMPACT_ATOMS: atom_id res chain seq x y z
N ALA A 1 -36.62 -8.14 14.40
CA ALA A 1 -36.00 -7.01 13.67
C ALA A 1 -34.87 -7.55 12.79
N ASP A 2 -34.65 -6.96 11.62
CA ASP A 2 -33.69 -7.42 10.61
C ASP A 2 -32.68 -6.30 10.26
N PRO A 3 -31.80 -5.93 11.20
CA PRO A 3 -30.86 -4.83 11.00
C PRO A 3 -29.67 -5.25 10.13
N ARG A 4 -29.04 -4.26 9.48
CA ARG A 4 -27.68 -4.42 8.95
C ARG A 4 -26.68 -4.28 10.10
N ILE A 5 -25.68 -5.14 10.13
CA ILE A 5 -24.65 -5.16 11.17
C ILE A 5 -23.29 -5.10 10.48
N ALA A 6 -22.43 -4.20 10.94
CA ALA A 6 -21.04 -4.10 10.51
C ALA A 6 -20.16 -3.79 11.72
N HIS A 7 -19.00 -4.44 11.79
CA HIS A 7 -18.00 -4.26 12.85
C HIS A 7 -16.68 -3.80 12.25
N GLU A 8 -15.97 -2.97 13.00
CA GLU A 8 -14.58 -2.61 12.74
C GLU A 8 -13.80 -2.84 14.02
N MET A 9 -12.69 -3.56 13.92
CA MET A 9 -11.85 -3.92 15.07
C MET A 9 -10.39 -3.70 14.74
N THR A 10 -9.68 -3.01 15.63
CA THR A 10 -8.21 -3.00 15.63
C THR A 10 -7.71 -4.26 16.29
N LEU A 11 -6.93 -5.04 15.56
CA LEU A 11 -6.39 -6.33 16.02
C LEU A 11 -5.03 -6.15 16.70
N ALA A 12 -4.20 -5.23 16.21
CA ALA A 12 -2.89 -4.96 16.78
C ALA A 12 -2.44 -3.50 16.61
N PHE A 13 -1.58 -3.07 17.52
CA PHE A 13 -0.84 -1.82 17.47
C PHE A 13 0.67 -2.11 17.45
N ASP A 14 1.46 -1.22 16.85
CA ASP A 14 2.90 -1.24 17.07
C ASP A 14 3.28 -0.66 18.44
N LYS A 15 4.58 -0.66 18.76
CA LYS A 15 5.10 -0.16 20.06
C LYS A 15 4.85 1.34 20.32
N PHE A 16 4.45 2.10 19.29
CA PHE A 16 4.15 3.53 19.38
C PHE A 16 2.64 3.82 19.29
N GLY A 17 1.80 2.79 19.24
CA GLY A 17 0.35 2.95 19.16
C GLY A 17 -0.18 3.18 17.75
N ASN A 18 0.63 2.98 16.70
CA ASN A 18 0.11 2.98 15.33
C ASN A 18 -0.69 1.71 15.08
N VAL A 19 -1.83 1.82 14.40
CA VAL A 19 -2.68 0.65 14.07
C VAL A 19 -1.98 -0.19 13.00
N ALA A 20 -1.45 -1.33 13.41
CA ALA A 20 -0.75 -2.27 12.53
C ALA A 20 -1.74 -3.16 11.78
N ASP A 21 -2.72 -3.72 12.51
CA ASP A 21 -3.66 -4.70 11.99
C ASP A 21 -5.10 -4.30 12.31
N GLN A 22 -5.97 -4.37 11.30
CA GLN A 22 -7.36 -3.97 11.41
C GLN A 22 -8.26 -4.85 10.56
N ILE A 23 -9.48 -5.14 11.04
CA ILE A 23 -10.49 -5.87 10.27
C ILE A 23 -11.83 -5.15 10.27
N ALA A 24 -12.45 -5.08 9.09
CA ALA A 24 -13.81 -4.61 8.89
C ALA A 24 -14.68 -5.78 8.41
N ILE A 25 -15.84 -5.99 9.05
CA ILE A 25 -16.70 -7.15 8.82
C ILE A 25 -18.12 -6.66 8.55
N ALA A 26 -18.68 -7.07 7.41
CA ALA A 26 -20.10 -6.96 7.12
C ALA A 26 -20.76 -8.33 7.31
N TYR A 27 -21.74 -8.39 8.21
CA TYR A 27 -22.44 -9.63 8.53
C TYR A 27 -23.53 -9.91 7.50
N PRO A 28 -23.83 -11.20 7.25
CA PRO A 28 -24.92 -11.58 6.38
C PRO A 28 -26.25 -11.21 7.05
N ARG A 29 -27.27 -11.05 6.22
CA ARG A 29 -28.63 -10.79 6.66
C ARG A 29 -29.19 -11.99 7.43
N ARG A 30 -29.87 -11.75 8.55
CA ARG A 30 -30.42 -12.81 9.43
C ARG A 30 -31.47 -13.67 8.71
N ALA A 31 -32.40 -13.01 8.02
CA ALA A 31 -33.41 -13.67 7.20
C ALA A 31 -33.07 -13.45 5.71
N LEU A 32 -32.41 -14.42 5.10
CA LEU A 32 -31.93 -14.35 3.72
C LEU A 32 -33.08 -14.51 2.72
N PRO A 33 -33.39 -13.49 1.89
CA PRO A 33 -34.34 -13.64 0.79
C PRO A 33 -33.75 -14.49 -0.32
N VAL A 34 -34.57 -15.37 -0.91
CA VAL A 34 -34.15 -16.27 -2.01
C VAL A 34 -33.64 -15.49 -3.23
N ASN A 35 -34.19 -14.31 -3.48
CA ASN A 35 -33.82 -13.47 -4.63
C ASN A 35 -32.60 -12.56 -4.40
N LEU A 36 -32.00 -12.57 -3.20
CA LEU A 36 -30.84 -11.74 -2.84
C LEU A 36 -29.75 -12.58 -2.14
N PRO A 37 -29.26 -13.67 -2.77
CA PRO A 37 -28.28 -14.57 -2.17
C PRO A 37 -26.96 -13.88 -1.76
N GLU A 38 -26.61 -12.77 -2.41
CA GLU A 38 -25.45 -11.95 -2.07
C GLU A 38 -25.52 -11.35 -0.65
N GLN A 39 -26.73 -11.13 -0.11
CA GLN A 39 -26.91 -10.67 1.27
C GLN A 39 -26.60 -11.77 2.31
N GLY A 40 -26.41 -13.01 1.88
CA GLY A 40 -26.05 -14.14 2.73
C GLY A 40 -24.53 -14.33 2.90
N LYS A 41 -23.72 -13.48 2.27
CA LYS A 41 -22.26 -13.55 2.35
C LYS A 41 -21.73 -12.74 3.53
N ILE A 42 -20.77 -13.30 4.25
CA ILE A 42 -19.90 -12.54 5.15
C ILE A 42 -18.83 -11.89 4.27
N LEU A 43 -18.62 -10.59 4.42
CA LEU A 43 -17.50 -9.89 3.80
C LEU A 43 -16.59 -9.40 4.91
N ALA A 44 -15.34 -9.81 4.88
CA ALA A 44 -14.34 -9.37 5.85
C ALA A 44 -13.12 -8.84 5.10
N VAL A 45 -12.72 -7.63 5.44
CA VAL A 45 -11.57 -6.93 4.87
C VAL A 45 -10.55 -6.73 5.98
N TYR A 46 -9.39 -7.37 5.83
CA TYR A 46 -8.25 -7.26 6.71
C TYR A 46 -7.24 -6.29 6.12
N THR A 47 -6.74 -5.34 6.92
CA THR A 47 -5.72 -4.37 6.51
C THR A 47 -4.54 -4.44 7.46
N LYS A 48 -3.36 -4.66 6.89
CA LYS A 48 -2.06 -4.58 7.56
C LYS A 48 -1.33 -3.32 7.10
N SER A 49 -0.86 -2.51 8.04
CA SER A 49 -0.13 -1.25 7.79
C SER A 49 1.19 -1.27 8.54
N ASP A 50 2.28 -0.96 7.82
CA ASP A 50 3.62 -0.88 8.38
C ASP A 50 4.11 0.57 8.38
N TYR A 51 4.73 0.97 9.49
CA TYR A 51 5.17 2.33 9.74
C TYR A 51 6.67 2.38 10.01
N ILE A 52 7.31 3.45 9.53
CA ILE A 52 8.66 3.81 9.92
C ILE A 52 8.55 4.58 11.22
N ASN A 53 9.32 4.13 12.21
CA ASN A 53 9.46 4.80 13.49
C ASN A 53 10.94 5.04 13.78
N THR A 54 11.36 6.29 13.96
CA THR A 54 12.72 6.69 14.34
C THR A 54 12.70 7.48 15.66
N PRO A 55 13.68 7.29 16.56
CA PRO A 55 14.88 6.46 16.41
C PRO A 55 14.61 5.00 16.79
N GLU A 56 14.55 4.09 15.82
CA GLU A 56 14.99 2.72 16.09
C GLU A 56 16.52 2.76 16.07
N LEU A 57 17.14 2.31 17.17
CA LEU A 57 18.60 2.29 17.32
C LEU A 57 19.22 1.75 16.03
N THR A 58 20.07 2.54 15.38
CA THR A 58 20.88 2.03 14.27
C THR A 58 21.78 0.90 14.79
N GLU A 59 22.19 -0.05 13.93
CA GLU A 59 23.13 -1.12 14.30
C GLU A 59 24.42 -0.59 14.97
N ALA A 60 24.76 0.70 14.76
CA ALA A 60 25.91 1.38 15.32
C ALA A 60 25.67 2.06 16.69
N GLY A 61 24.49 1.89 17.31
CA GLY A 61 24.18 2.48 18.62
C GLY A 61 24.10 4.01 18.65
N LYS A 62 24.05 4.65 17.47
CA LYS A 62 23.85 6.10 17.35
C LYS A 62 22.38 6.36 17.03
N GLU A 63 21.71 7.08 17.91
CA GLU A 63 20.37 7.60 17.60
C GLU A 63 20.49 8.62 16.47
N PRO A 64 19.65 8.54 15.42
CA PRO A 64 19.55 9.61 14.44
C PRO A 64 19.08 10.92 15.11
N ASP A 65 19.59 12.06 14.63
CA ASP A 65 19.24 13.39 15.15
C ASP A 65 17.80 13.85 14.75
N TYR A 66 16.95 12.93 14.28
CA TYR A 66 15.59 13.19 13.81
C TYR A 66 14.60 12.10 14.27
N HIS A 67 13.33 12.50 14.46
CA HIS A 67 12.29 11.67 15.05
C HIS A 67 11.03 11.67 14.19
N TYR A 68 10.71 10.51 13.62
CA TYR A 68 9.46 10.26 12.89
C TYR A 68 8.74 9.09 13.53
N ILE A 69 7.50 9.28 13.96
CA ILE A 69 6.66 8.20 14.46
C ILE A 69 5.43 8.07 13.55
N GLY A 70 5.12 6.86 13.13
CA GLY A 70 3.91 6.56 12.36
C GLY A 70 3.99 6.98 10.89
N LEU A 71 5.17 7.04 10.28
CA LEU A 71 5.31 7.35 8.86
C LEU A 71 4.96 6.11 8.02
N PRO A 72 3.81 6.06 7.32
CA PRO A 72 3.38 4.84 6.64
C PRO A 72 4.24 4.57 5.40
N TYR A 73 4.75 3.35 5.26
CA TYR A 73 5.55 2.97 4.09
C TYR A 73 5.00 1.73 3.38
N GLN A 74 4.15 0.94 4.01
CA GLN A 74 3.52 -0.21 3.37
C GLN A 74 2.11 -0.43 3.91
N ARG A 75 1.19 -0.76 3.01
CA ARG A 75 -0.18 -1.16 3.37
C ARG A 75 -0.66 -2.27 2.48
N ARG A 76 -1.13 -3.35 3.09
CA ARG A 76 -1.68 -4.54 2.44
C ARG A 76 -3.12 -4.73 2.88
N THR A 77 -4.02 -4.94 1.94
CA THR A 77 -5.45 -5.15 2.19
C THR A 77 -5.86 -6.47 1.58
N TYR A 78 -6.50 -7.30 2.37
CA TYR A 78 -6.91 -8.66 2.05
C TYR A 78 -8.42 -8.82 2.25
N GLU A 79 -9.01 -9.67 1.43
CA GLU A 79 -10.27 -10.31 1.76
C GLU A 79 -9.98 -11.54 2.63
N VAL A 80 -10.65 -11.63 3.77
CA VAL A 80 -10.61 -12.84 4.60
C VAL A 80 -11.76 -13.75 4.17
N THR A 81 -11.43 -14.96 3.73
CA THR A 81 -12.39 -15.95 3.25
C THR A 81 -12.49 -17.12 4.22
N GLY A 82 -13.46 -18.01 4.02
CA GLY A 82 -13.63 -19.20 4.87
C GLY A 82 -14.25 -18.91 6.25
N LEU A 83 -14.56 -17.65 6.57
CA LEU A 83 -15.27 -17.29 7.80
C LEU A 83 -16.65 -17.97 7.84
N ARG A 84 -16.96 -18.53 9.01
CA ARG A 84 -18.29 -19.07 9.31
C ARG A 84 -18.91 -18.26 10.42
N TRP A 85 -20.08 -17.68 10.15
CA TRP A 85 -20.92 -17.07 11.17
C TRP A 85 -21.92 -18.14 11.63
N PRO A 86 -21.78 -18.70 12.85
CA PRO A 86 -22.52 -19.89 13.22
C PRO A 86 -24.03 -19.63 13.23
N PRO A 87 -24.85 -20.51 12.62
CA PRO A 87 -26.30 -20.32 12.55
C PRO A 87 -27.00 -20.46 13.91
N ASP A 88 -26.43 -21.26 14.82
CA ASP A 88 -26.89 -21.44 16.21
C ASP A 88 -26.40 -20.31 17.15
N GLN A 89 -25.40 -19.54 16.72
CA GLN A 89 -24.88 -18.35 17.40
C GLN A 89 -25.10 -17.06 16.59
N SER A 90 -26.19 -16.97 15.81
CA SER A 90 -26.56 -15.75 15.06
C SER A 90 -26.82 -14.50 15.95
N GLU A 91 -26.70 -14.65 17.27
CA GLU A 91 -26.66 -13.56 18.25
C GLU A 91 -25.24 -13.11 18.62
N ARG A 92 -24.21 -13.95 18.42
CA ARG A 92 -22.83 -13.58 18.71
C ARG A 92 -22.17 -12.96 17.48
N GLN A 93 -21.68 -11.74 17.67
CA GLN A 93 -20.79 -11.08 16.74
C GLN A 93 -19.36 -11.59 16.90
N PHE A 94 -18.56 -11.49 15.84
CA PHE A 94 -17.12 -11.75 15.92
C PHE A 94 -16.46 -10.85 16.95
N ARG A 95 -15.50 -11.42 17.68
CA ARG A 95 -14.66 -10.78 18.69
C ARG A 95 -13.21 -10.81 18.22
N LEU A 96 -12.34 -10.08 18.92
CA LEU A 96 -10.90 -10.03 18.62
C LEU A 96 -10.28 -11.43 18.54
N SER A 97 -10.59 -12.31 19.50
CA SER A 97 -10.07 -13.68 19.57
C SER A 97 -10.43 -14.56 18.37
N ASP A 98 -11.45 -14.19 17.60
CA ASP A 98 -11.85 -14.95 16.40
C ASP A 98 -10.90 -14.69 15.21
N PHE A 99 -9.90 -13.82 15.40
CA PHE A 99 -8.92 -13.40 14.39
C PHE A 99 -7.46 -13.52 14.85
N ASP A 100 -7.20 -14.21 15.96
CA ASP A 100 -5.83 -14.43 16.46
C ASP A 100 -4.93 -15.13 15.41
N ASP A 101 -5.53 -15.96 14.55
CA ASP A 101 -4.86 -16.68 13.45
C ASP A 101 -4.66 -15.86 12.16
N LEU A 102 -5.12 -14.60 12.08
CA LEU A 102 -4.83 -13.75 10.91
C LEU A 102 -3.41 -13.19 10.92
N ASN A 103 -2.78 -13.15 12.09
CA ASN A 103 -1.47 -12.55 12.30
C ASN A 103 -0.33 -13.59 12.34
N THR A 104 -0.34 -14.55 11.42
CA THR A 104 0.67 -15.62 11.37
C THR A 104 1.90 -15.29 10.51
N GLU A 105 2.15 -14.02 10.17
CA GLU A 105 3.52 -13.59 9.88
C GLU A 105 4.27 -13.47 11.22
N LYS A 106 4.48 -14.60 11.90
CA LYS A 106 5.45 -14.66 13.01
C LYS A 106 6.83 -14.54 12.39
N ASP A 107 7.41 -13.37 12.57
CA ASP A 107 8.84 -13.11 12.56
C ASP A 107 9.57 -14.26 13.28
N ASP A 108 10.55 -14.85 12.62
CA ASP A 108 11.55 -15.79 13.13
C ASP A 108 11.10 -17.00 13.97
N GLY A 109 11.00 -18.16 13.29
CA GLY A 109 11.67 -19.38 13.78
C GLY A 109 10.93 -20.35 14.71
N GLU A 110 9.71 -20.10 15.16
CA GLU A 110 8.95 -21.10 15.95
C GLU A 110 7.55 -21.36 15.35
N GLN A 111 7.50 -22.34 14.44
CA GLN A 111 6.26 -23.00 14.05
C GLN A 111 5.70 -23.74 15.28
N THR A 112 4.60 -23.23 15.81
CA THR A 112 3.70 -24.03 16.66
C THR A 112 2.71 -24.71 15.71
N GLU A 113 2.69 -26.03 15.75
CA GLU A 113 1.89 -26.90 14.89
C GLU A 113 0.38 -26.59 14.99
N GLU A 114 -0.29 -26.59 13.84
CA GLU A 114 -1.76 -26.58 13.65
C GLU A 114 -2.57 -25.29 13.88
N SER A 115 -2.04 -24.09 13.61
CA SER A 115 -2.93 -22.96 13.26
C SER A 115 -3.38 -23.10 11.80
N ILE A 116 -4.67 -23.41 11.56
CA ILE A 116 -5.26 -23.30 10.22
C ILE A 116 -5.46 -21.81 9.97
N ALA A 117 -4.44 -21.15 9.40
CA ALA A 117 -4.52 -19.75 9.03
C ALA A 117 -5.76 -19.51 8.16
N LEU A 118 -6.57 -18.51 8.54
CA LEU A 118 -7.75 -18.13 7.77
C LEU A 118 -7.33 -17.73 6.35
N PRO A 119 -7.90 -18.31 5.28
CA PRO A 119 -7.43 -18.03 3.93
C PRO A 119 -7.65 -16.56 3.53
N GLN A 120 -6.58 -15.91 3.08
CA GLN A 120 -6.58 -14.50 2.71
C GLN A 120 -6.35 -14.34 1.20
N ARG A 121 -7.08 -13.41 0.57
CA ARG A 121 -6.85 -13.00 -0.82
C ARG A 121 -6.43 -11.54 -0.86
N LEU A 122 -5.24 -11.26 -1.39
CA LEU A 122 -4.76 -9.88 -1.53
C LEU A 122 -5.68 -9.10 -2.49
N LEU A 123 -6.15 -7.94 -2.04
CA LEU A 123 -6.97 -6.99 -2.81
C LEU A 123 -6.17 -5.76 -3.23
N LYS A 124 -5.30 -5.28 -2.34
CA LYS A 124 -4.50 -4.07 -2.57
C LYS A 124 -3.19 -4.16 -1.83
N TRP A 125 -2.11 -3.70 -2.44
CA TRP A 125 -0.81 -3.53 -1.77
C TRP A 125 -0.17 -2.24 -2.28
N ASN A 126 0.18 -1.35 -1.36
CA ASN A 126 0.90 -0.12 -1.63
C ASN A 126 2.23 -0.12 -0.87
N ARG A 127 3.27 0.39 -1.51
CA ARG A 127 4.58 0.67 -0.93
C ARG A 127 4.97 2.10 -1.22
N THR A 128 5.60 2.77 -0.28
CA THR A 128 6.18 4.10 -0.45
C THR A 128 7.63 4.04 -0.05
N TYR A 129 8.48 4.53 -0.95
CA TYR A 129 9.91 4.66 -0.74
C TYR A 129 10.26 6.13 -0.52
N PHE A 130 11.28 6.34 0.31
CA PHE A 130 11.88 7.65 0.54
C PHE A 130 13.25 7.70 -0.14
N ARG A 131 13.74 8.90 -0.44
CA ARG A 131 15.06 9.11 -1.06
C ARG A 131 16.10 9.55 -0.03
N PRO A 132 17.40 9.38 -0.33
CA PRO A 132 18.48 10.05 0.39
C PRO A 132 18.36 11.57 0.35
N ASP A 133 18.76 12.24 1.44
CA ASP A 133 18.71 13.70 1.60
C ASP A 133 19.64 14.41 0.60
N ASP A 134 20.76 13.78 0.22
CA ASP A 134 21.73 14.30 -0.74
C ASP A 134 21.28 14.14 -2.21
N GLU A 135 20.26 13.32 -2.48
CA GLU A 135 19.62 13.15 -3.79
C GLU A 135 18.32 13.96 -3.95
N ALA A 136 18.05 14.93 -3.07
CA ALA A 136 16.82 15.72 -3.07
C ALA A 136 16.45 16.30 -4.47
N GLY A 137 17.43 16.86 -5.18
CA GLY A 137 17.26 17.48 -6.50
C GLY A 137 17.33 16.51 -7.68
N ILE A 138 17.50 15.21 -7.45
CA ILE A 138 17.62 14.19 -8.50
C ILE A 138 16.26 13.54 -8.73
N LEU A 139 15.76 13.54 -9.96
CA LEU A 139 14.44 13.01 -10.28
C LEU A 139 14.42 11.47 -10.28
N ASP A 140 15.43 10.87 -10.91
CA ASP A 140 15.58 9.41 -11.08
C ASP A 140 16.78 8.88 -10.30
N GLY A 141 16.88 9.30 -9.04
CA GLY A 141 17.87 8.79 -8.09
C GLY A 141 17.55 7.37 -7.62
N HIS A 142 18.14 6.96 -6.51
CA HIS A 142 17.94 5.66 -5.91
C HIS A 142 17.04 5.76 -4.66
N PRO A 143 16.05 4.87 -4.50
CA PRO A 143 15.29 4.81 -3.26
C PRO A 143 16.18 4.28 -2.12
N LEU A 144 15.93 4.76 -0.91
CA LEU A 144 16.34 4.05 0.29
C LEU A 144 15.64 2.68 0.35
N ALA A 145 16.21 1.73 1.09
CA ALA A 145 15.55 0.44 1.32
C ALA A 145 14.15 0.64 1.92
N LEU A 146 13.21 -0.26 1.62
CA LEU A 146 11.84 -0.20 2.14
C LEU A 146 11.85 -0.10 3.67
N GLY A 147 11.07 0.82 4.23
CA GLY A 147 11.02 1.06 5.67
C GLY A 147 12.18 1.91 6.22
N LYS A 148 13.05 2.46 5.37
CA LYS A 148 14.09 3.43 5.74
C LYS A 148 13.71 4.85 5.30
N VAL A 149 14.18 5.81 6.09
CA VAL A 149 13.97 7.25 5.88
C VAL A 149 15.21 8.00 6.38
N GLU A 150 15.45 9.20 5.86
CA GLU A 150 16.43 10.14 6.38
C GLU A 150 15.75 11.38 6.97
N SER A 151 16.53 12.39 7.37
CA SER A 151 16.05 13.48 8.22
C SER A 151 14.98 14.35 7.57
N LEU A 152 14.95 14.42 6.24
CA LEU A 152 13.97 15.22 5.50
C LEU A 152 12.72 14.43 5.08
N ALA A 153 12.75 13.10 5.21
CA ALA A 153 11.67 12.19 4.78
C ALA A 153 11.13 12.49 3.37
N LEU A 154 12.02 12.79 2.44
CA LEU A 154 11.65 13.15 1.07
C LEU A 154 11.08 11.93 0.32
N PRO A 155 9.86 12.01 -0.25
CA PRO A 155 9.30 10.91 -1.02
C PRO A 155 10.12 10.61 -2.28
N TYR A 156 10.36 9.33 -2.55
CA TYR A 156 10.94 8.88 -3.83
C TYR A 156 9.83 8.54 -4.83
N ALA A 157 9.10 7.46 -4.56
CA ALA A 157 7.99 6.97 -5.36
C ALA A 157 7.09 6.07 -4.50
N SER A 158 5.82 5.96 -4.91
CA SER A 158 4.90 4.95 -4.38
C SER A 158 4.58 3.95 -5.47
N TYR A 159 4.44 2.68 -5.10
CA TYR A 159 4.11 1.58 -5.98
C TYR A 159 2.83 0.92 -5.49
N GLN A 160 1.93 0.58 -6.39
CA GLN A 160 0.70 -0.14 -6.07
C GLN A 160 0.59 -1.40 -6.93
N VAL A 161 0.35 -2.56 -6.32
CA VAL A 161 0.00 -3.78 -7.08
C VAL A 161 -1.26 -3.51 -7.89
N ALA A 162 -1.17 -3.77 -9.20
CA ALA A 162 -2.29 -3.67 -10.12
C ALA A 162 -2.75 -5.04 -10.60
N LEU A 163 -1.81 -5.93 -10.90
CA LEU A 163 -2.09 -7.28 -11.40
C LEU A 163 -1.26 -8.30 -10.62
N SER A 164 -1.84 -9.47 -10.39
CA SER A 164 -1.09 -10.67 -10.00
C SER A 164 -1.06 -11.66 -11.14
N ASP A 165 -0.05 -12.53 -11.16
CA ASP A 165 0.05 -13.62 -12.13
C ASP A 165 -1.20 -14.49 -12.14
N ALA A 166 -1.78 -14.74 -10.97
CA ALA A 166 -3.02 -15.49 -10.84
C ALA A 166 -4.19 -14.77 -11.53
N LEU A 167 -4.30 -13.45 -11.38
CA LEU A 167 -5.33 -12.65 -12.06
C LEU A 167 -5.10 -12.64 -13.58
N ILE A 168 -3.85 -12.51 -14.02
CA ILE A 168 -3.46 -12.54 -15.43
C ILE A 168 -3.89 -13.88 -16.07
N LYS A 169 -3.51 -15.00 -15.44
CA LYS A 169 -3.79 -16.36 -15.91
C LYS A 169 -5.25 -16.77 -15.84
N THR A 170 -6.10 -16.07 -15.08
CA THR A 170 -7.53 -16.40 -14.93
C THR A 170 -8.45 -15.47 -15.70
N VAL A 171 -8.15 -14.17 -15.78
CA VAL A 171 -9.03 -13.16 -16.38
C VAL A 171 -8.66 -12.86 -17.82
N PHE A 172 -7.36 -12.84 -18.16
CA PHE A 172 -6.87 -12.41 -19.46
C PHE A 172 -6.64 -13.58 -20.42
N VAL A 173 -7.49 -14.59 -20.35
CA VAL A 173 -7.46 -15.80 -21.19
C VAL A 173 -8.70 -15.88 -22.07
N LYS A 174 -8.58 -16.54 -23.23
CA LYS A 174 -9.73 -16.72 -24.14
C LYS A 174 -10.85 -17.55 -23.52
N ASN A 175 -10.43 -18.60 -22.84
CA ASN A 175 -11.24 -19.61 -22.20
C ASN A 175 -10.34 -20.31 -21.16
N GLU A 176 -10.95 -21.01 -20.22
CA GLU A 176 -10.23 -21.76 -19.19
C GLU A 176 -9.17 -22.68 -19.82
N GLY A 177 -7.95 -22.64 -19.27
CA GLY A 177 -6.79 -23.41 -19.75
C GLY A 177 -6.06 -22.83 -20.97
N ALA A 178 -6.56 -21.76 -21.61
CA ALA A 178 -5.82 -21.06 -22.66
C ALA A 178 -4.69 -20.19 -22.08
N PRO A 179 -3.62 -19.91 -22.84
CA PRO A 179 -2.61 -18.94 -22.43
C PRO A 179 -3.22 -17.53 -22.30
N SER A 180 -2.63 -16.73 -21.42
CA SER A 180 -2.96 -15.31 -21.30
C SER A 180 -2.59 -14.56 -22.58
N PHE A 181 -3.41 -13.59 -22.98
CA PHE A 181 -3.08 -12.65 -24.06
C PHE A 181 -2.17 -11.51 -23.58
N VAL A 182 -2.10 -11.29 -22.26
CA VAL A 182 -1.18 -10.33 -21.64
C VAL A 182 0.16 -11.02 -21.45
N THR A 183 1.21 -10.44 -22.03
CA THR A 183 2.60 -10.87 -21.90
C THR A 183 3.39 -9.92 -21.01
N ASP A 184 4.52 -10.39 -20.49
CA ASP A 184 5.44 -9.59 -19.67
C ASP A 184 5.99 -8.38 -20.46
N ASP A 185 6.21 -8.53 -21.77
CA ASP A 185 6.64 -7.43 -22.65
C ASP A 185 5.60 -6.31 -22.71
N MET A 186 4.30 -6.64 -22.81
CA MET A 186 3.23 -5.64 -22.82
C MET A 186 3.15 -4.89 -21.48
N LEU A 187 3.34 -5.60 -20.38
CA LEU A 187 3.35 -5.00 -19.04
C LEU A 187 4.57 -4.09 -18.86
N THR A 188 5.73 -4.53 -19.33
CA THR A 188 6.96 -3.73 -19.31
C THR A 188 6.82 -2.47 -20.18
N GLU A 189 6.27 -2.59 -21.40
CA GLU A 189 6.01 -1.47 -22.30
C GLU A 189 5.06 -0.44 -21.65
N ALA A 190 4.03 -0.92 -20.96
CA ALA A 190 3.08 -0.09 -20.22
C ALA A 190 3.60 0.44 -18.87
N GLN A 191 4.91 0.33 -18.60
CA GLN A 191 5.59 0.82 -17.39
C GLN A 191 5.13 0.16 -16.09
N TYR A 192 4.60 -1.06 -16.15
CA TYR A 192 4.46 -1.86 -14.93
C TYR A 192 5.84 -2.31 -14.46
N HIS A 193 6.03 -2.29 -13.15
CA HIS A 193 7.28 -2.63 -12.46
C HIS A 193 7.11 -3.95 -11.70
N GLN A 194 8.18 -4.74 -11.60
CA GLN A 194 8.27 -5.85 -10.67
C GLN A 194 9.13 -5.44 -9.48
N GLU A 195 8.58 -5.50 -8.27
CA GLU A 195 9.32 -5.14 -7.07
C GLU A 195 10.39 -6.20 -6.72
N PRO A 196 11.64 -5.81 -6.44
CA PRO A 196 12.67 -6.76 -6.04
C PRO A 196 12.26 -7.61 -4.83
N GLY A 197 12.43 -8.93 -4.95
CA GLY A 197 12.08 -9.88 -3.89
C GLY A 197 10.58 -10.16 -3.75
N ILE A 198 9.73 -9.66 -4.67
CA ILE A 198 8.32 -10.00 -4.76
C ILE A 198 8.00 -10.50 -6.17
N ASP A 199 7.85 -11.82 -6.27
CA ASP A 199 7.45 -12.46 -7.52
C ASP A 199 5.92 -12.50 -7.68
N GLY A 200 5.45 -12.57 -8.93
CA GLY A 200 4.06 -12.82 -9.28
C GLY A 200 3.12 -11.61 -9.15
N TYR A 201 3.66 -10.40 -8.99
CA TYR A 201 2.91 -9.15 -8.95
C TYR A 201 3.51 -8.08 -9.86
N TRP A 202 2.62 -7.38 -10.56
CA TRP A 202 2.94 -6.23 -11.39
C TRP A 202 2.42 -4.96 -10.75
N TRP A 203 3.31 -4.00 -10.57
CA TRP A 203 3.11 -2.78 -9.81
C TRP A 203 3.02 -1.58 -10.75
N VAL A 204 2.11 -0.66 -10.45
CA VAL A 204 2.06 0.64 -11.10
C VAL A 204 2.87 1.63 -10.24
N PRO A 205 3.94 2.22 -10.78
CA PRO A 205 4.64 3.31 -10.11
C PRO A 205 3.83 4.61 -10.20
N ALA A 206 3.86 5.39 -9.13
CA ALA A 206 3.48 6.79 -9.17
C ALA A 206 4.59 7.64 -9.82
N GLY A 207 4.25 8.86 -10.23
CA GLY A 207 5.23 9.82 -10.70
C GLY A 207 6.24 10.21 -9.61
N ARG A 208 7.42 10.66 -10.02
CA ARG A 208 8.50 11.10 -9.13
C ARG A 208 8.57 12.62 -9.08
N GLN A 209 9.17 13.15 -8.02
CA GLN A 209 9.42 14.58 -7.86
C GLN A 209 10.90 14.83 -7.60
N ALA A 210 11.39 16.03 -7.88
CA ALA A 210 12.67 16.50 -7.38
C ALA A 210 12.46 17.81 -6.61
N PHE A 211 13.20 17.96 -5.53
CA PHE A 211 13.04 19.01 -4.53
C PHE A 211 14.26 19.92 -4.53
N ASP A 212 14.04 21.23 -4.40
CA ASP A 212 15.12 22.23 -4.41
C ASP A 212 15.53 22.60 -2.98
N PRO A 213 16.73 22.20 -2.49
CA PRO A 213 17.19 22.51 -1.14
C PRO A 213 17.30 24.02 -0.88
N ALA A 214 17.57 24.84 -1.90
CA ALA A 214 17.64 26.29 -1.77
C ALA A 214 16.26 26.96 -1.68
N LYS A 215 15.18 26.19 -1.90
CA LYS A 215 13.78 26.62 -1.84
C LYS A 215 13.00 25.78 -0.83
N PHE A 216 13.62 25.48 0.32
CA PHE A 216 12.97 24.74 1.41
C PHE A 216 12.44 23.38 0.98
N TYR A 217 13.13 22.71 0.06
CA TYR A 217 12.74 21.43 -0.52
C TYR A 217 11.36 21.46 -1.19
N LEU A 218 10.98 22.60 -1.78
CA LEU A 218 9.81 22.65 -2.65
C LEU A 218 10.03 21.84 -3.92
N PRO A 219 8.99 21.12 -4.41
CA PRO A 219 9.09 20.38 -5.65
C PRO A 219 9.24 21.34 -6.82
N HIS A 220 10.29 21.16 -7.62
CA HIS A 220 10.59 22.00 -8.79
C HIS A 220 10.56 21.22 -10.10
N ARG A 221 10.53 19.89 -10.03
CA ARG A 221 10.35 18.97 -11.15
C ARG A 221 9.48 17.79 -10.74
N SER A 222 8.72 17.27 -11.69
CA SER A 222 7.97 16.02 -11.51
C SER A 222 7.96 15.23 -12.81
N SER A 223 8.18 13.92 -12.77
CA SER A 223 8.02 13.01 -13.92
C SER A 223 6.84 12.07 -13.72
N ASP A 224 6.21 11.69 -14.82
CA ASP A 224 5.35 10.51 -14.88
C ASP A 224 6.18 9.23 -15.07
N PRO A 225 5.57 8.03 -14.93
CA PRO A 225 6.26 6.76 -15.18
C PRO A 225 6.82 6.58 -16.59
N PHE A 226 6.35 7.36 -17.58
CA PHE A 226 6.83 7.31 -18.96
C PHE A 226 8.00 8.27 -19.22
N GLY A 227 8.49 8.95 -18.17
CA GLY A 227 9.64 9.86 -18.23
C GLY A 227 9.29 11.28 -18.70
N ASN A 228 8.01 11.59 -18.93
CA ASN A 228 7.61 12.96 -19.25
C ASN A 228 7.65 13.80 -17.98
N PHE A 229 8.31 14.95 -18.03
CA PHE A 229 8.46 15.80 -16.84
C PHE A 229 7.87 17.20 -17.01
N SER A 230 7.40 17.74 -15.90
CA SER A 230 6.99 19.14 -15.75
C SER A 230 7.93 19.87 -14.80
N THR A 231 8.03 21.18 -14.94
CA THR A 231 8.83 22.03 -14.04
C THR A 231 7.96 23.07 -13.35
N ILE A 232 8.36 23.45 -12.14
CA ILE A 232 7.75 24.50 -11.33
C ILE A 232 8.85 25.48 -10.96
N ALA A 233 8.67 26.76 -11.27
CA ALA A 233 9.53 27.84 -10.83
C ALA A 233 8.84 28.65 -9.73
N TYR A 234 9.60 29.04 -8.74
CA TYR A 234 9.14 29.86 -7.62
C TYR A 234 9.77 31.26 -7.67
N ASP A 235 9.18 32.19 -6.96
CA ASP A 235 9.74 33.51 -6.72
C ASP A 235 11.07 33.45 -5.94
N LYS A 236 11.71 34.60 -5.73
CA LYS A 236 13.00 34.68 -5.02
C LYS A 236 12.93 34.03 -3.62
N HIS A 237 11.78 34.10 -2.97
CA HIS A 237 11.61 33.66 -1.58
C HIS A 237 11.10 32.22 -1.46
N GLY A 238 10.70 31.55 -2.54
CA GLY A 238 10.11 30.21 -2.47
C GLY A 238 8.70 30.24 -1.88
N LEU A 239 7.95 31.32 -2.07
CA LEU A 239 6.61 31.50 -1.51
C LEU A 239 5.51 31.30 -2.54
N LEU A 240 5.75 31.72 -3.79
CA LEU A 240 4.76 31.69 -4.86
C LEU A 240 5.33 31.01 -6.09
N VAL A 241 4.50 30.19 -6.75
CA VAL A 241 4.80 29.67 -8.10
C VAL A 241 4.69 30.83 -9.08
N THR A 242 5.73 31.05 -9.88
CA THR A 242 5.79 32.09 -10.92
C THR A 242 5.62 31.51 -12.32
N GLN A 243 6.00 30.24 -12.52
CA GLN A 243 5.86 29.55 -13.78
C GLN A 243 5.68 28.05 -13.58
N THR A 244 4.82 27.44 -14.40
CA THR A 244 4.87 25.98 -14.66
C THR A 244 5.19 25.73 -16.12
N THR A 245 5.91 24.65 -16.40
CA THR A 245 6.15 24.18 -17.77
C THR A 245 5.72 22.72 -17.86
N ASP A 246 4.83 22.40 -18.79
CA ASP A 246 4.39 21.02 -19.03
C ASP A 246 5.42 20.22 -19.87
N PRO A 247 5.23 18.90 -20.07
CA PRO A 247 6.18 18.10 -20.85
C PRO A 247 6.27 18.46 -22.32
N MET A 248 5.28 19.17 -22.87
CA MET A 248 5.28 19.66 -24.25
C MET A 248 5.94 21.04 -24.37
N GLY A 249 6.41 21.61 -23.25
CA GLY A 249 7.05 22.92 -23.20
C GLY A 249 6.09 24.10 -23.11
N ASN A 250 4.78 23.87 -22.91
CA ASN A 250 3.82 24.95 -22.70
C ASN A 250 4.08 25.60 -21.34
N ARG A 251 4.11 26.94 -21.31
CA ARG A 251 4.42 27.73 -20.12
C ARG A 251 3.20 28.47 -19.64
N MET A 252 2.87 28.31 -18.36
CA MET A 252 1.87 29.13 -17.67
C MET A 252 2.58 30.02 -16.66
N LEU A 253 2.33 31.33 -16.72
CA LEU A 253 2.91 32.31 -15.81
C LEU A 253 1.84 32.80 -14.84
N ALA A 254 2.20 32.88 -13.57
CA ALA A 254 1.39 33.58 -12.57
C ALA A 254 1.94 35.01 -12.43
N GLN A 255 1.06 35.99 -12.60
CA GLN A 255 1.35 37.42 -12.40
C GLN A 255 0.94 37.88 -11.01
#